data_AF-A0A7W0JPP8-F1
#
_entry.id   AF-A0A7W0JPP8-F1
#
_cell.length_a   1.000
_cell.length_b   1.000
_cell.length_c   1.000
_cell.angle_alpha   90.00
_cell.angle_beta   90.00
_cell.angle_gamma   90.00
#
_symmetry.space_group_name_H-M   'P 1'
#
loop_
_entity.id
_entity.type
_entity.pdbx_description
1 polymer ?
#
loop_
_entity_poly.entity_id
_entity_poly.type
_entity_poly.pdbx_seq_one_letter_code
_entity_poly.pdbx_strand_id
1 'polypeptide(L)'
;SEFVTSSIVMIRGRHRIPFGHAHVGLTKHRLFVRDRQICAYCGNRFAETDLTVEHIVPVSRGGRHEWTNVVTACRSCNTRKGNRRPEEANMPLSYVPYAVCRNEGFILSNRRILADQMMFLQASLPRHSRWAQ
;
A
#
# COMPACT_ATOMS: atom_id res chain seq x y z
N SER A 1 35.75 -5.47 -8.08
CA SER A 1 34.82 -5.29 -9.21
C SER A 1 33.48 -4.84 -8.66
N GLU A 2 32.95 -3.71 -9.14
CA GLU A 2 31.67 -3.16 -8.73
C GLU A 2 30.66 -3.37 -9.88
N PHE A 3 29.52 -3.98 -9.58
CA PHE A 3 28.44 -4.16 -10.55
C PHE A 3 27.30 -3.22 -10.18
N VAL A 4 27.01 -2.26 -11.06
CA VAL A 4 25.85 -1.36 -10.92
C VAL A 4 24.80 -1.77 -11.95
N THR A 5 23.66 -2.27 -11.48
CA THR A 5 22.52 -2.62 -12.34
C THR A 5 21.23 -2.03 -11.77
N SER A 6 20.37 -1.52 -12.66
CA SER A 6 19.04 -1.03 -12.31
C SER A 6 17.98 -2.14 -12.25
N SER A 7 18.37 -3.39 -12.51
CA SER A 7 17.46 -4.53 -12.62
C SER A 7 17.25 -5.25 -11.28
N ILE A 8 16.05 -5.81 -11.07
CA ILE A 8 15.79 -6.72 -9.94
C ILE A 8 16.41 -8.07 -10.28
N VAL A 9 17.48 -8.44 -9.58
CA VAL A 9 18.16 -9.73 -9.78
C VAL A 9 17.74 -10.68 -8.66
N MET A 10 17.11 -11.80 -9.02
CA MET A 10 16.82 -12.88 -8.09
C MET A 10 17.87 -13.97 -8.22
N ILE A 11 18.62 -14.21 -7.13
CA ILE A 11 19.63 -15.27 -7.09
C ILE A 11 18.95 -16.57 -6.66
N ARG A 12 19.11 -17.64 -7.45
CA ARG A 12 18.64 -18.97 -7.08
C ARG A 12 19.44 -19.48 -5.87
N GLY A 13 18.79 -19.57 -4.72
CA GLY A 13 19.33 -20.18 -3.51
C GLY A 13 18.23 -20.37 -2.48
N ARG A 14 18.38 -21.35 -1.57
CA ARG A 14 17.49 -21.53 -0.41
C ARG A 14 17.75 -20.45 0.64
N HIS A 15 17.60 -19.17 0.27
CA HIS A 15 17.50 -18.13 1.27
C HIS A 15 16.13 -18.28 1.93
N ARG A 16 16.10 -18.84 3.15
CA ARG A 16 14.94 -18.71 4.04
C ARG A 16 14.79 -17.21 4.28
N ILE A 17 13.89 -16.58 3.54
CA ILE A 17 13.42 -15.23 3.89
C ILE A 17 12.74 -15.43 5.25
N PRO A 18 13.23 -14.78 6.33
CA PRO A 18 12.59 -14.91 7.62
C PRO A 18 11.12 -14.55 7.47
N PHE A 19 10.24 -15.50 7.76
CA PHE A 19 8.81 -15.23 7.88
C PHE A 19 8.65 -14.12 8.93
N GLY A 20 8.22 -12.94 8.50
CA GLY A 20 7.84 -11.85 9.41
C GLY A 20 8.41 -10.47 9.09
N HIS A 21 9.59 -10.32 8.48
CA HIS A 21 10.28 -9.01 8.50
C HIS A 21 11.04 -8.67 7.21
N ALA A 22 10.29 -8.37 6.15
CA ALA A 22 10.75 -7.37 5.19
C ALA A 22 9.85 -6.15 5.39
N HIS A 23 10.17 -5.32 6.37
CA HIS A 23 9.41 -4.11 6.66
C HIS A 23 9.47 -3.18 5.45
N VAL A 24 8.45 -3.24 4.59
CA VAL A 24 8.23 -2.22 3.58
C VAL A 24 7.75 -0.98 4.32
N GLY A 25 8.64 0.00 4.46
CA GLY A 25 8.32 1.26 5.13
C GLY A 25 7.07 1.90 4.52
N LEU A 26 6.13 2.27 5.38
CA LEU A 26 4.92 2.99 5.02
C LEU A 26 5.27 4.46 4.76
N THR A 27 5.04 4.92 3.53
CA THR A 27 5.17 6.33 3.14
C THR A 27 3.88 6.76 2.45
N LYS A 28 3.59 8.08 2.43
CA LYS A 28 2.38 8.61 1.76
C LYS A 28 2.29 8.13 0.30
N HIS A 29 3.37 8.30 -0.45
CA HIS A 29 3.45 7.87 -1.84
C HIS A 29 3.16 6.37 -1.99
N ARG A 30 3.82 5.51 -1.21
CA ARG A 30 3.58 4.06 -1.29
C ARG A 30 2.15 3.67 -0.91
N LEU A 31 1.54 4.36 0.06
CA LEU A 31 0.14 4.14 0.41
C LEU A 31 -0.78 4.47 -0.77
N PHE A 32 -0.58 5.64 -1.38
CA PHE A 32 -1.38 6.09 -2.52
C PHE A 32 -1.21 5.17 -3.72
N VAL A 33 0.01 4.66 -3.97
CA VAL A 33 0.25 3.65 -5.01
C VAL A 33 -0.41 2.32 -4.65
N ARG A 34 -0.30 1.80 -3.41
CA ARG A 34 -0.98 0.57 -2.94
C ARG A 34 -2.48 0.64 -3.23
N ASP A 35 -3.07 1.77 -2.90
CA ASP A 35 -4.50 2.00 -3.03
C ASP A 35 -4.92 2.41 -4.45
N ARG A 36 -3.96 2.51 -5.38
CA ARG A 36 -4.14 2.92 -6.77
C ARG A 36 -4.76 4.32 -6.89
N GLN A 37 -4.43 5.22 -5.96
CA GLN A 37 -4.94 6.59 -5.86
C GLN A 37 -6.48 6.66 -5.77
N ILE A 38 -7.10 5.59 -5.30
CA ILE A 38 -8.55 5.50 -5.09
C ILE A 38 -8.85 5.85 -3.63
N CYS A 39 -9.82 6.73 -3.42
CA CYS A 39 -10.32 6.99 -2.08
C CYS A 39 -11.05 5.76 -1.53
N ALA A 40 -10.66 5.33 -0.34
CA ALA A 40 -11.26 4.19 0.33
C ALA A 40 -12.74 4.38 0.68
N TYR A 41 -13.25 5.60 0.70
CA TYR A 41 -14.64 5.88 1.08
C TYR A 41 -15.56 6.05 -0.12
N CYS A 42 -15.23 6.97 -1.04
CA CYS A 42 -16.08 7.24 -2.21
C CYS A 42 -15.74 6.41 -3.44
N GLY A 43 -14.64 5.66 -3.44
CA GLY A 43 -14.22 4.83 -4.58
C GLY A 43 -13.67 5.58 -5.80
N ASN A 44 -13.71 6.92 -5.79
CA ASN A 44 -13.20 7.75 -6.87
C ASN A 44 -11.66 7.81 -6.87
N ARG A 45 -11.07 8.01 -8.05
CA ARG A 45 -9.63 8.22 -8.23
C ARG A 45 -9.30 9.71 -8.18
N PHE A 46 -8.18 10.07 -7.55
CA PHE A 46 -7.74 11.47 -7.38
C PHE A 46 -6.26 11.62 -7.72
N ALA A 47 -5.82 12.86 -7.97
CA ALA A 47 -4.41 13.20 -8.00
C ALA A 47 -3.79 13.05 -6.59
N GLU A 48 -2.50 12.72 -6.52
CA GLU A 48 -1.78 12.57 -5.24
C GLU A 48 -1.87 13.82 -4.36
N THR A 49 -1.91 15.02 -4.97
CA THR A 49 -2.08 16.29 -4.25
C THR A 49 -3.39 16.38 -3.48
N ASP A 50 -4.46 15.74 -3.96
CA ASP A 50 -5.81 15.80 -3.37
C ASP A 50 -6.12 14.64 -2.41
N LEU A 51 -5.14 13.75 -2.26
CA LEU A 51 -5.20 12.60 -1.37
C LEU A 51 -4.53 12.89 -0.04
N THR A 52 -5.09 12.27 0.99
CA THR A 52 -4.60 12.32 2.36
C THR A 52 -4.47 10.90 2.89
N VAL A 53 -3.51 10.72 3.81
CA VAL A 53 -3.42 9.49 4.60
C VAL A 53 -4.45 9.58 5.71
N GLU A 54 -5.34 8.61 5.76
CA GLU A 54 -6.43 8.55 6.70
C GLU A 54 -6.30 7.31 7.59
N HIS A 55 -6.58 7.44 8.88
CA HIS A 55 -6.50 6.35 9.84
C HIS A 55 -7.89 5.80 10.16
N ILE A 56 -8.13 4.55 9.80
CA ILE A 56 -9.39 3.82 10.02
C ILE A 56 -9.80 3.96 11.49
N VAL A 57 -8.93 3.53 12.41
CA VAL A 57 -8.99 3.89 13.83
C VAL A 57 -8.15 5.15 14.01
N PRO A 58 -8.75 6.29 14.39
CA PRO A 58 -8.01 7.54 14.59
C PRO A 58 -6.93 7.42 15.67
N VAL A 59 -5.84 8.17 15.51
CA VAL A 59 -4.72 8.20 16.48
C VAL A 59 -5.21 8.62 17.88
N SER A 60 -6.14 9.58 17.95
CA SER A 60 -6.76 10.01 19.21
C SER A 60 -7.54 8.91 19.94
N ARG A 61 -7.83 7.80 19.26
CA ARG A 61 -8.50 6.61 19.81
C ARG A 61 -7.57 5.39 19.86
N GLY A 62 -6.26 5.62 19.87
CA GLY A 62 -5.24 4.56 19.98
C GLY A 62 -4.89 3.85 18.67
N GLY A 63 -5.33 4.37 17.52
CA GLY A 63 -4.98 3.81 16.21
C GLY A 63 -3.50 3.98 15.88
N ARG A 64 -2.87 2.92 15.36
CA ARG A 64 -1.44 2.92 15.00
C ARG A 64 -1.23 3.33 13.55
N HIS A 65 -0.05 3.88 13.24
CA HIS A 65 0.34 4.20 11.86
C HIS A 65 0.91 2.95 11.17
N GLU A 66 0.01 2.04 10.78
CA GLU A 66 0.35 0.74 10.17
C GLU A 66 -0.49 0.50 8.92
N TRP A 67 0.03 -0.28 7.97
CA TRP A 67 -0.61 -0.57 6.68
C TRP A 67 -2.09 -1.01 6.80
N THR A 68 -2.41 -1.80 7.81
CA THR A 68 -3.76 -2.33 8.10
C THR A 68 -4.71 -1.29 8.69
N ASN A 69 -4.19 -0.17 9.21
CA ASN A 69 -4.98 0.90 9.81
C ASN A 69 -4.96 2.21 9.01
N VAL A 70 -4.17 2.29 7.94
CA VAL A 70 -4.15 3.48 7.07
C VAL A 70 -4.66 3.19 5.67
N VAL A 71 -5.39 4.16 5.13
CA VAL A 71 -5.94 4.15 3.78
C VAL A 71 -5.79 5.51 3.11
N THR A 72 -5.94 5.51 1.80
CA THR A 72 -6.03 6.70 0.97
C THR A 72 -7.44 7.30 1.07
N ALA A 73 -7.56 8.58 1.39
CA ALA A 73 -8.83 9.30 1.38
C ALA A 73 -8.71 10.65 0.68
N CYS A 74 -9.72 11.07 -0.07
CA CYS A 74 -9.81 12.45 -0.55
C CYS A 74 -10.12 13.39 0.62
N ARG A 75 -9.79 14.69 0.47
CA ARG A 75 -9.98 15.68 1.54
C ARG A 75 -11.42 15.74 2.07
N SER A 76 -12.43 15.69 1.19
CA SER A 76 -13.83 15.76 1.60
C SER A 76 -14.26 14.56 2.44
N CYS A 77 -13.89 13.34 2.06
CA CYS A 77 -14.19 12.15 2.84
C CYS A 77 -13.41 12.13 4.16
N ASN A 78 -12.13 12.52 4.14
CA ASN A 78 -11.32 12.60 5.36
C ASN A 78 -11.94 13.57 6.39
N THR A 79 -12.33 14.78 5.95
CA THR A 79 -13.02 15.75 6.81
C THR A 79 -14.35 15.23 7.31
N ARG A 80 -15.14 14.57 6.45
CA ARG A 80 -16.43 13.98 6.83
C ARG A 80 -16.28 12.91 7.91
N LYS A 81 -15.29 12.02 7.81
CA LYS A 81 -15.04 10.99 8.84
C LYS A 81 -14.57 11.63 10.15
N GLY A 82 -13.59 12.52 10.08
CA GLY A 82 -13.01 13.19 11.25
C GLY A 82 -12.38 12.18 12.22
N ASN A 83 -12.65 12.36 13.52
CA ASN A 83 -12.11 11.51 14.60
C ASN A 83 -12.98 10.28 14.92
N ARG A 84 -13.85 9.88 13.99
CA ARG A 84 -14.73 8.70 14.12
C ARG A 84 -14.15 7.51 13.37
N ARG A 85 -14.58 6.30 13.73
CA ARG A 85 -14.34 5.09 12.92
C ARG A 85 -15.27 5.06 11.70
N PRO A 86 -14.96 4.30 10.63
CA PRO A 86 -15.81 4.18 9.45
C PRO A 86 -17.26 3.82 9.79
N GLU A 87 -17.45 2.91 10.74
CA GLU A 87 -18.76 2.43 11.19
C GLU A 87 -19.55 3.56 11.86
N GLU A 88 -18.90 4.35 12.72
CA GLU A 88 -19.51 5.49 13.42
C GLU A 88 -19.84 6.66 12.48
N ALA A 89 -19.11 6.79 11.37
CA ALA A 89 -19.34 7.81 10.36
C ALA A 89 -20.33 7.37 9.27
N ASN A 90 -20.80 6.10 9.28
CA ASN A 90 -21.53 5.47 8.18
C ASN A 90 -20.79 5.64 6.83
N MET A 91 -19.51 5.30 6.83
CA MET A 91 -18.59 5.45 5.71
C MET A 91 -17.84 4.13 5.46
N PRO A 92 -18.50 3.09 4.93
CA PRO A 92 -17.85 1.80 4.70
C PRO A 92 -16.67 1.94 3.72
N LEU A 93 -15.65 1.12 3.91
CA LEU A 93 -14.50 1.09 3.03
C LEU A 93 -14.83 0.34 1.74
N SER A 94 -14.43 0.90 0.60
CA SER A 94 -14.54 0.31 -0.75
C SER A 94 -13.56 -0.84 -0.97
N TYR A 95 -12.59 -1.01 -0.07
CA TYR A 95 -11.63 -2.13 -0.09
C TYR A 95 -11.05 -2.37 1.30
N VAL A 96 -10.56 -3.58 1.52
CA VAL A 96 -9.90 -3.98 2.78
C VAL A 96 -8.41 -3.62 2.72
N PRO A 97 -7.87 -2.83 3.67
CA PRO A 97 -6.45 -2.56 3.76
C PRO A 97 -5.69 -3.79 4.28
N TYR A 98 -4.48 -3.98 3.77
CA TYR A 98 -3.62 -5.12 4.13
C TYR A 98 -2.17 -4.66 4.26
N ALA A 99 -1.37 -5.48 4.94
CA ALA A 99 0.07 -5.28 5.08
C ALA A 99 0.80 -5.69 3.78
N VAL A 100 1.63 -4.78 3.28
CA VAL A 100 2.39 -4.98 2.05
C VAL A 100 3.52 -5.99 2.27
N CYS A 101 3.63 -6.97 1.38
CA CYS A 101 4.75 -7.93 1.39
C CYS A 101 5.99 -7.37 0.71
N ARG A 102 7.15 -8.04 0.86
CA ARG A 102 8.42 -7.60 0.26
C ARG A 102 8.31 -7.34 -1.25
N ASN A 103 7.68 -8.25 -1.98
CA ASN A 103 7.60 -8.21 -3.45
C ASN A 103 6.76 -7.03 -3.92
N GLU A 104 5.62 -6.81 -3.28
CA GLU A 104 4.79 -5.63 -3.53
C GLU A 104 5.52 -4.35 -3.13
N GLY A 105 6.36 -4.37 -2.09
CA GLY A 105 7.25 -3.26 -1.76
C GLY A 105 8.18 -2.83 -2.90
N PHE A 106 8.62 -3.75 -3.77
CA PHE A 106 9.37 -3.37 -4.98
C PHE A 106 8.49 -2.59 -5.96
N ILE A 107 7.26 -3.07 -6.20
CA ILE A 107 6.27 -2.42 -7.07
C ILE A 107 5.97 -1.00 -6.57
N LEU A 108 5.70 -0.85 -5.27
CA LEU A 108 5.33 0.45 -4.67
C LEU A 108 6.49 1.44 -4.58
N SER A 109 7.74 0.99 -4.76
CA SER A 109 8.92 1.87 -4.64
C SER A 109 9.14 2.77 -5.85
N ASN A 110 8.19 2.83 -6.80
CA ASN A 110 8.25 3.65 -8.01
C ASN A 110 9.60 3.52 -8.74
N ARG A 111 10.11 2.30 -8.79
CA ARG A 111 11.31 1.98 -9.57
C ARG A 111 10.91 1.75 -11.02
N ARG A 112 11.83 2.02 -11.93
CA ARG A 112 11.68 1.65 -13.34
C ARG A 112 11.83 0.12 -13.47
N ILE A 113 10.72 -0.58 -13.27
CA ILE A 113 10.63 -2.05 -13.34
C ILE A 113 10.28 -2.43 -14.77
N LEU A 114 11.10 -3.27 -15.40
CA LEU A 114 10.83 -3.79 -16.74
C LEU A 114 9.56 -4.66 -16.74
N ALA A 115 8.88 -4.75 -17.88
CA ALA A 115 7.56 -5.40 -17.97
C ALA A 115 7.57 -6.88 -17.55
N ASP A 116 8.59 -7.63 -17.94
CA ASP A 116 8.83 -9.02 -17.55
C ASP A 116 9.04 -9.17 -16.03
N GLN A 117 9.80 -8.25 -15.43
CA GLN A 117 10.03 -8.21 -13.99
C GLN A 117 8.76 -7.86 -13.23
N MET A 118 7.92 -6.98 -13.79
CA MET A 118 6.61 -6.66 -13.21
C MET A 118 5.69 -7.89 -13.22
N MET A 119 5.56 -8.58 -14.36
CA MET A 119 4.74 -9.80 -14.45
C MET A 119 5.18 -10.84 -13.42
N PHE A 120 6.49 -11.05 -13.28
CA PHE A 120 7.04 -11.97 -12.28
C PHE A 120 6.67 -11.55 -10.85
N LEU A 121 6.84 -10.27 -10.50
CA LEU A 121 6.49 -9.77 -9.18
C LEU A 121 5.00 -9.96 -8.90
N GLN A 122 4.13 -9.57 -9.83
CA GLN A 122 2.67 -9.68 -9.69
C GLN A 122 2.19 -11.12 -9.48
N ALA A 123 2.76 -12.09 -10.23
CA ALA A 123 2.44 -13.50 -10.09
C ALA A 123 2.83 -14.09 -8.71
N SER A 124 3.75 -13.43 -8.00
CA SER A 124 4.21 -13.84 -6.67
C SER A 124 3.45 -13.19 -5.51
N LEU A 125 2.50 -12.29 -5.80
CA LEU A 125 1.78 -11.55 -4.77
C LEU A 125 0.66 -12.39 -4.15
N PRO A 126 0.32 -12.15 -2.86
CA PRO A 126 -0.87 -12.71 -2.26
C PRO A 126 -2.13 -12.29 -3.02
N ARG A 127 -3.15 -13.16 -3.08
CA ARG A 127 -4.43 -12.90 -3.79
C ARG A 127 -5.17 -11.64 -3.33
N HIS A 128 -4.99 -11.25 -2.06
CA HIS A 128 -5.60 -10.03 -1.53
C HIS A 128 -4.86 -8.74 -1.93
N SER A 129 -3.68 -8.87 -2.55
CA SER A 129 -2.93 -7.72 -3.02
C SER A 129 -3.69 -7.03 -4.14
N ARG A 130 -3.77 -5.70 -4.06
CA ARG A 130 -4.28 -4.86 -5.13
C ARG A 130 -3.33 -4.78 -6.31
N TRP A 131 -2.25 -5.55 -6.36
CA TRP A 131 -1.36 -5.63 -7.53
C TRP A 131 -1.24 -7.05 -8.07
N ALA A 132 -1.93 -8.03 -7.46
CA ALA A 132 -2.01 -9.38 -7.99
C ALA A 132 -2.78 -9.39 -9.33
N GLN A 133 -2.38 -10.28 -10.24
CA GLN A 133 -3.10 -10.61 -11.48
C GLN A 133 -3.94 -11.87 -11.26
#